data_AF-A0A7J5AXL6-F1
#
_entry.id   AF-A0A7J5AXL6-F1
#
_cell.length_a   1.000
_cell.length_b   1.000
_cell.length_c   1.000
_cell.angle_alpha   90.00
_cell.angle_beta   90.00
_cell.angle_gamma   90.00
#
_symmetry.space_group_name_H-M   'P 1'
#
loop_
_entity.id
_entity.type
_entity.pdbx_description
1 polymer ?
#
loop_
_entity_poly.entity_id
_entity_poly.type
_entity_poly.pdbx_seq_one_letter_code
_entity_poly.pdbx_strand_id
1 'polypeptide(L)' 'MLSLRDIAKRLHLAPGTVRNYLSSAMQKMNTATRHDAARTAHERDWL' A
#
# COMPACT_ATOMS: atom_id res chain seq x y z
N MET A 1 1.08 9.63 7.29
CA MET A 1 1.17 8.54 6.30
C MET A 1 2.51 8.66 5.61
N LEU A 2 3.36 7.62 5.60
CA LEU A 2 4.65 7.66 4.89
C LEU A 2 4.42 7.82 3.37
N SER A 3 5.28 8.56 2.70
CA SER A 3 5.25 8.65 1.24
C SER A 3 5.63 7.31 0.61
N LEU A 4 5.18 7.05 -0.62
CA LEU A 4 5.65 5.91 -1.43
C LEU A 4 7.18 5.84 -1.49
N ARG A 5 7.85 7.01 -1.52
CA ARG A 5 9.32 7.10 -1.51
C ARG A 5 9.92 6.69 -0.17
N ASP A 6 9.24 6.97 0.94
CA ASP A 6 9.72 6.61 2.27
C ASP A 6 9.56 5.10 2.53
N ILE A 7 8.44 4.53 2.08
CA ILE A 7 8.21 3.07 2.13
C ILE A 7 9.22 2.35 1.24
N ALA A 8 9.44 2.85 0.02
CA ALA A 8 10.45 2.34 -0.91
C ALA A 8 11.86 2.36 -0.29
N LYS A 9 12.24 3.47 0.36
CA LYS A 9 13.52 3.56 1.08
C LYS A 9 13.64 2.57 2.22
N ARG A 10 12.60 2.40 3.04
CA ARG A 10 12.58 1.45 4.17
C ARG A 10 12.64 -0.01 3.73
N LEU A 11 12.02 -0.34 2.61
CA LEU A 11 11.96 -1.70 2.08
C LEU A 11 13.10 -1.99 1.08
N HIS A 12 13.98 -1.03 0.82
CA HIS A 12 15.01 -1.12 -0.23
C HIS A 12 14.45 -1.48 -1.62
N LEU A 13 13.23 -1.03 -1.91
CA LEU A 13 12.53 -1.27 -3.17
C LEU A 13 12.52 -0.02 -4.05
N ALA A 14 12.39 -0.21 -5.36
CA ALA A 14 12.11 0.90 -6.25
C ALA A 14 10.70 1.46 -5.97
N PRO A 15 10.48 2.79 -6.03
CA PRO A 15 9.16 3.40 -5.81
C PRO A 15 8.07 2.86 -6.75
N GLY A 16 8.44 2.47 -7.98
CA GLY A 16 7.54 1.82 -8.92
C GLY A 16 7.07 0.44 -8.45
N THR A 17 7.94 -0.33 -7.81
CA THR A 17 7.62 -1.65 -7.24
C THR A 17 6.63 -1.51 -6.08
N VAL A 18 6.85 -0.54 -5.18
CA VAL A 18 5.92 -0.26 -4.07
C VAL A 18 4.55 0.20 -4.61
N ARG A 19 4.52 1.03 -5.66
CA ARG A 19 3.27 1.40 -6.32
C ARG A 19 2.55 0.19 -6.90
N ASN A 20 3.26 -0.73 -7.55
CA ASN A 20 2.67 -1.95 -8.09
C ASN A 20 2.06 -2.83 -7.00
N TYR A 21 2.77 -3.04 -5.88
CA TYR A 21 2.22 -3.78 -4.75
C TYR A 21 0.98 -3.10 -4.16
N LEU A 22 1.02 -1.78 -3.97
CA LEU A 22 -0.12 -1.03 -3.44
C LEU A 22 -1.32 -1.11 -4.39
N SER A 23 -1.10 -0.95 -5.69
CA SER A 23 -2.16 -1.05 -6.71
C SER A 23 -2.79 -2.44 -6.74
N SER A 24 -1.96 -3.49 -6.69
CA SER A 24 -2.44 -4.87 -6.67
C SER A 24 -3.21 -5.19 -5.36
N ALA A 25 -2.76 -4.67 -4.22
CA ALA A 25 -3.49 -4.77 -2.95
C ALA A 25 -4.82 -4.01 -3.02
N MET A 26 -4.83 -2.77 -3.54
CA MET A 26 -6.04 -1.97 -3.72
C MET A 26 -7.07 -2.67 -4.63
N GLN A 27 -6.63 -3.29 -5.73
CA GLN A 27 -7.49 -4.09 -6.60
C GLN A 27 -8.07 -5.30 -5.87
N LYS A 28 -7.25 -6.07 -5.14
CA LYS A 28 -7.71 -7.23 -4.36
C LYS A 28 -8.70 -6.84 -3.27
N MET A 29 -8.59 -5.62 -2.74
CA MET A 29 -9.43 -5.11 -1.67
C MET A 29 -10.64 -4.32 -2.21
N ASN A 30 -10.72 -4.13 -3.53
CA ASN A 30 -11.72 -3.31 -4.23
C ASN A 30 -11.86 -1.89 -3.66
N THR A 31 -10.73 -1.29 -3.26
CA THR A 31 -10.67 0.04 -2.62
C THR A 31 -10.17 1.09 -3.61
N ALA A 32 -10.87 2.22 -3.72
CA ALA A 32 -10.52 3.29 -4.66
C ALA A 32 -9.33 4.16 -4.20
N THR A 33 -9.03 4.19 -2.91
CA THR A 33 -7.95 5.02 -2.36
C THR A 33 -6.99 4.23 -1.48
N ARG A 34 -5.74 4.68 -1.41
CA ARG A 34 -4.73 4.12 -0.48
C ARG A 34 -5.14 4.21 0.99
N HIS A 35 -6.01 5.17 1.33
CA HIS A 35 -6.54 5.34 2.67
C HIS A 35 -7.56 4.25 2.99
N ASP A 36 -8.44 3.95 2.03
CA ASP A 36 -9.40 2.85 2.17
C ASP A 36 -8.68 1.51 2.23
N ALA A 37 -7.67 1.28 1.38
CA ALA A 37 -6.85 0.08 1.47
C ALA A 37 -6.16 -0.06 2.83
N ALA A 38 -5.56 1.01 3.36
CA ALA A 38 -4.91 0.95 4.67
C ALA A 38 -5.91 0.66 5.80
N ARG A 39 -7.10 1.28 5.75
CA ARG A 39 -8.18 1.04 6.70
C ARG A 39 -8.68 -0.40 6.64
N THR A 40 -9.00 -0.90 5.45
CA THR A 40 -9.47 -2.27 5.27
C THR A 40 -8.39 -3.30 5.61
N ALA A 41 -7.11 -2.99 5.43
CA ALA A 41 -6.00 -3.85 5.86
C ALA A 41 -5.92 -3.92 7.39
N HIS A 42 -6.15 -2.80 8.08
CA HIS A 42 -6.21 -2.75 9.53
C HIS A 42 -7.46 -3.46 10.09
N GLU A 43 -8.62 -3.27 9.47
CA GLU A 43 -9.87 -3.97 9.82
C GLU A 43 -9.78 -5.49 9.59
N ARG A 44 -8.92 -5.93 8.67
CA ARG A 44 -8.64 -7.34 8.38
C ARG A 44 -7.47 -7.92 9.18
N ASP A 45 -6.86 -7.14 10.07
CA ASP A 45 -5.72 -7.55 10.90
C ASP A 45 -4.49 -7.97 10.08
N TRP A 46 -4.28 -7.33 8.92
CA TRP A 46 -3.14 -7.58 8.02
C TRP A 46 -1.93 -6.67 8.29
N LEU A 47 -2.06 -5.72 9.22
CA LEU A 47 -1.09 -4.68 9.56
C LEU A 47 -0.82 -4.63 11.04
#